data_AF-A0A922XHS6-F1
#
_entry.id   AF-A0A922XHS6-F1
#
_cell.length_a   1.000
_cell.length_b   1.000
_cell.length_c   1.000
_cell.angle_alpha   90.00
_cell.angle_beta   90.00
_cell.angle_gamma   90.00
#
_symmetry.space_group_name_H-M   'P 1'
#
loop_
_entity.id
_entity.type
_entity.pdbx_description
1 polymer ?
#
loop_
_entity_poly.entity_id
_entity_poly.type
_entity_poly.pdbx_seq_one_letter_code
_entity_poly.pdbx_strand_id
1 'polypeptide(L)'
;MFDDPSQVRRSDGPSSPSGPGGFPRLRTDDANDPYDLLTDLFVGPEPTSAPEPRAPLPASESAPPLRNEPGPIALGNPSAVPEPARVTREAPAHGSQPRRGTDGGDGVRCRGATVELLIAGNLPTLAAAWVSQYARSAAALAGEPVALVRLTGATLRVEIHGEPATLASQATERAALRAAALCCRRVIVHGEADTALAAACGDGEHQPDEVSVLFGCDEAGVVSAYRAVKRLAAAWSRAGGAGPSQSGAGAGEAELPARPRGVTLVPIGSAAAKAAQASRRIEDAARSFLTATVRCTAPIERVTAGAPARPLLDSAATLSLIDVLAALRQAAPGTSAQRPGEPDAPEPAPPEPAPQARSVVTRAGAPLLDAVPATRSDPARSAPAHAATRPTHQPMKHTHATAPLSSSLSELIDADGPLVLLRARCPHAPGVELALDAMGTLHALRDDTAHDAVADLVAALGWAAEHAAVLSLTTTEPVDTAAAPVGHFFTRRPSEARRLVPGSVRVHALAQTRSGEWAAVEL
;
A
#
# COMPACT_ATOMS: atom_id res chain seq x y z
N MET A 1 44.31 -45.00 48.02
CA MET A 1 44.57 -46.40 48.39
C MET A 1 43.80 -47.25 47.38
N PHE A 2 44.46 -47.61 46.27
CA PHE A 2 43.96 -48.42 45.14
C PHE A 2 42.77 -47.86 44.32
N ASP A 3 42.76 -47.89 42.99
CA ASP A 3 43.88 -47.86 42.04
C ASP A 3 43.41 -47.40 40.64
N ASP A 4 44.32 -46.83 39.85
CA ASP A 4 44.14 -46.58 38.41
C ASP A 4 44.53 -47.82 37.60
N PRO A 5 43.81 -48.14 36.51
CA PRO A 5 44.47 -48.76 35.37
C PRO A 5 44.11 -48.07 34.04
N SER A 6 44.94 -47.09 33.69
CA SER A 6 45.19 -46.75 32.29
C SER A 6 45.75 -47.94 31.49
N GLN A 7 45.52 -47.93 30.17
CA GLN A 7 46.35 -48.46 29.06
C GLN A 7 45.64 -49.40 28.04
N VAL A 8 45.65 -48.91 26.79
CA VAL A 8 45.96 -49.65 25.55
C VAL A 8 45.03 -50.76 25.06
N ARG A 9 44.40 -50.49 23.90
CA ARG A 9 44.65 -51.28 22.69
C ARG A 9 44.54 -50.42 21.42
N ARG A 10 45.63 -50.38 20.65
CA ARG A 10 45.59 -50.06 19.21
C ARG A 10 45.01 -51.27 18.49
N SER A 11 44.24 -51.06 17.44
CA SER A 11 43.89 -52.11 16.48
C SER A 11 43.88 -51.52 15.07
N ASP A 12 44.69 -52.16 14.24
CA ASP A 12 45.03 -51.84 12.86
C ASP A 12 43.80 -51.68 11.94
N GLY A 13 43.92 -50.79 10.95
CA GLY A 13 42.98 -50.74 9.81
C GLY A 13 43.41 -51.69 8.68
N PRO A 14 42.59 -51.84 7.64
CA PRO A 14 43.09 -52.30 6.34
C PRO A 14 42.69 -51.42 5.15
N SER A 15 43.71 -51.07 4.36
CA SER A 15 43.75 -51.24 2.90
C SER A 15 42.77 -50.47 2.00
N SER A 16 43.28 -49.40 1.38
CA SER A 16 42.81 -48.92 0.08
C SER A 16 43.14 -49.92 -1.04
N PRO A 17 42.26 -50.14 -2.02
CA PRO A 17 42.62 -50.70 -3.33
C PRO A 17 42.78 -49.58 -4.37
N SER A 18 44.01 -49.39 -4.87
CA SER A 18 44.26 -48.60 -6.08
C SER A 18 44.11 -49.47 -7.33
N GLY A 19 43.31 -49.04 -8.31
CA GLY A 19 43.16 -49.73 -9.59
C GLY A 19 42.68 -48.78 -10.69
N PRO A 20 43.40 -48.63 -11.82
CA PRO A 20 43.06 -47.68 -12.87
C PRO A 20 42.11 -48.28 -13.91
N GLY A 21 41.12 -47.52 -14.39
CA GLY A 21 40.21 -48.00 -15.43
C GLY A 21 39.34 -46.92 -16.10
N GLY A 22 39.65 -46.63 -17.37
CA GLY A 22 38.67 -46.26 -18.40
C GLY A 22 37.90 -44.94 -18.27
N PHE A 23 38.32 -43.92 -19.00
CA PHE A 23 37.44 -42.80 -19.37
C PHE A 23 36.39 -43.22 -20.41
N PRO A 24 35.08 -42.94 -20.19
CA PRO A 24 34.16 -42.66 -21.27
C PRO A 24 34.09 -41.15 -21.51
N ARG A 25 34.36 -40.70 -22.75
CA ARG A 25 34.03 -39.33 -23.16
C ARG A 25 32.51 -39.16 -23.18
N LEU A 26 31.98 -38.28 -22.35
CA LEU A 26 30.62 -37.77 -22.47
C LEU A 26 30.63 -36.29 -22.90
N ARG A 27 29.62 -35.92 -23.67
CA ARG A 27 29.54 -34.63 -24.39
C ARG A 27 29.49 -33.46 -23.43
N THR A 28 30.23 -32.40 -23.79
CA THR A 28 29.87 -31.03 -23.46
C THR A 28 28.63 -30.64 -24.27
N ASP A 29 27.52 -30.38 -23.61
CA ASP A 29 26.42 -29.50 -24.06
C ASP A 29 25.49 -29.30 -22.85
N ASP A 30 25.74 -28.24 -22.07
CA ASP A 30 24.73 -27.50 -21.34
C ASP A 30 25.38 -26.25 -20.72
N ALA A 31 25.09 -25.08 -21.30
CA ALA A 31 25.48 -23.79 -20.76
C ALA A 31 24.41 -23.34 -19.76
N ASN A 32 24.62 -23.64 -18.49
CA ASN A 32 23.91 -23.01 -17.38
C ASN A 32 24.93 -22.72 -16.27
N ASP A 33 25.52 -21.53 -16.32
CA ASP A 33 26.47 -21.06 -15.34
C ASP A 33 25.70 -20.60 -14.09
N PRO A 34 25.92 -21.19 -12.89
CA PRO A 34 25.15 -20.85 -11.69
C PRO A 34 25.33 -19.39 -11.20
N TYR A 35 26.17 -18.59 -11.84
CA TYR A 35 26.33 -17.16 -11.56
C TYR A 35 25.21 -16.27 -12.12
N ASP A 36 24.40 -16.73 -13.09
CA ASP A 36 23.38 -15.88 -13.73
C ASP A 36 22.14 -15.61 -12.86
N LEU A 37 21.84 -16.49 -11.89
CA LEU A 37 20.68 -16.35 -10.98
C LEU A 37 20.75 -15.10 -10.09
N LEU A 38 21.94 -14.57 -9.82
CA LEU A 38 22.10 -13.29 -9.11
C LEU A 38 21.93 -12.09 -10.05
N THR A 39 22.34 -12.20 -11.32
CA THR A 39 22.16 -11.14 -12.32
C THR A 39 20.67 -10.92 -12.62
N ASP A 40 19.91 -12.00 -12.85
CA ASP A 40 18.46 -11.97 -13.06
C ASP A 40 17.70 -11.39 -11.85
N LEU A 41 18.21 -11.59 -10.63
CA LEU A 41 17.62 -11.06 -9.39
C LEU A 41 17.67 -9.52 -9.34
N PHE A 42 18.72 -8.91 -9.91
CA PHE A 42 18.94 -7.46 -9.88
C PHE A 42 18.48 -6.71 -11.13
N VAL A 43 18.60 -7.31 -12.32
CA VAL A 43 18.27 -6.63 -13.60
C VAL A 43 16.78 -6.74 -13.95
N GLY A 44 16.15 -7.88 -13.64
CA GLY A 44 14.80 -8.20 -14.09
C GLY A 44 14.75 -8.55 -15.59
N PRO A 45 13.69 -9.24 -16.05
CA PRO A 45 13.65 -9.73 -17.43
C PRO A 45 13.49 -8.58 -18.44
N GLU A 46 14.51 -8.39 -19.27
CA GLU A 46 14.43 -7.60 -20.51
C GLU A 46 13.26 -8.11 -21.38
N PRO A 47 12.42 -7.22 -21.95
CA PRO A 47 11.25 -7.61 -22.74
C PRO A 47 11.66 -8.07 -24.15
N THR A 48 12.24 -9.26 -24.28
CA THR A 48 12.61 -9.82 -25.59
C THR A 48 11.42 -10.28 -26.43
N SER A 49 11.45 -9.81 -27.68
CA SER A 49 10.75 -10.29 -28.89
C SER A 49 9.24 -10.03 -29.09
N ALA A 50 9.01 -9.41 -30.24
CA ALA A 50 7.79 -9.06 -30.95
C ALA A 50 6.81 -10.23 -31.24
N PRO A 51 5.53 -9.94 -31.59
CA PRO A 51 4.54 -10.96 -31.93
C PRO A 51 4.81 -11.63 -33.29
N GLU A 52 4.66 -12.96 -33.35
CA GLU A 52 4.68 -13.72 -34.59
C GLU A 52 3.50 -13.38 -35.52
N PRO A 53 3.70 -13.40 -36.86
CA PRO A 53 2.64 -13.14 -37.83
C PRO A 53 1.69 -14.35 -37.99
N ARG A 54 0.39 -14.13 -37.75
CA ARG A 54 -0.64 -15.15 -38.03
C ARG A 54 -0.84 -15.37 -39.53
N ALA A 55 -0.89 -16.65 -39.92
CA ALA A 55 -1.19 -17.09 -41.29
C ALA A 55 -2.66 -16.79 -41.70
N PRO A 56 -2.94 -16.63 -43.02
CA PRO A 56 -4.27 -16.24 -43.51
C PRO A 56 -5.28 -17.39 -43.57
N LEU A 57 -6.57 -17.06 -43.40
CA LEU A 57 -7.70 -17.98 -43.57
C LEU A 57 -8.09 -18.10 -45.06
N PRO A 58 -8.56 -19.28 -45.53
CA PRO A 58 -9.03 -19.46 -46.90
C PRO A 58 -10.42 -18.85 -47.16
N ALA A 59 -10.72 -18.56 -48.43
CA ALA A 59 -11.93 -17.90 -48.92
C ALA A 59 -12.94 -18.88 -49.60
N SER A 60 -14.04 -18.31 -50.13
CA SER A 60 -15.29 -18.92 -50.68
C SER A 60 -16.35 -19.26 -49.62
N GLU A 61 -17.67 -19.10 -49.81
CA GLU A 61 -18.50 -18.49 -50.88
C GLU A 61 -19.93 -18.22 -50.30
N SER A 62 -20.88 -17.47 -50.88
CA SER A 62 -20.96 -16.69 -52.14
C SER A 62 -22.00 -15.53 -51.98
N ALA A 63 -22.35 -14.83 -53.08
CA ALA A 63 -23.47 -13.86 -53.17
C ALA A 63 -24.62 -14.44 -54.07
N PRO A 64 -25.80 -13.80 -54.25
CA PRO A 64 -25.93 -12.58 -55.06
C PRO A 64 -27.11 -11.65 -54.58
N PRO A 65 -27.72 -10.74 -55.38
CA PRO A 65 -27.45 -9.31 -55.21
C PRO A 65 -28.71 -8.41 -55.12
N LEU A 66 -28.53 -7.10 -54.87
CA LEU A 66 -29.41 -6.07 -55.45
C LEU A 66 -28.67 -4.72 -55.58
N ARG A 67 -29.01 -3.97 -56.65
CA ARG A 67 -28.37 -2.70 -57.05
C ARG A 67 -29.04 -1.49 -56.39
N ASN A 68 -28.28 -0.42 -56.11
CA ASN A 68 -28.28 0.80 -56.94
C ASN A 68 -27.35 1.91 -56.38
N GLU A 69 -26.51 2.43 -57.27
CA GLU A 69 -25.70 3.66 -57.21
C GLU A 69 -26.62 4.91 -57.40
N PRO A 70 -26.26 6.13 -56.92
CA PRO A 70 -25.23 6.91 -57.64
C PRO A 70 -24.37 7.91 -56.82
N GLY A 71 -23.07 7.95 -57.16
CA GLY A 71 -22.45 9.21 -57.60
C GLY A 71 -21.28 9.77 -56.75
N PRO A 72 -20.23 10.36 -57.38
CA PRO A 72 -18.94 10.60 -56.71
C PRO A 72 -18.72 12.05 -56.23
N ILE A 73 -17.88 12.20 -55.20
CA ILE A 73 -17.25 13.48 -54.84
C ILE A 73 -15.73 13.33 -54.91
N ALA A 74 -15.06 14.38 -55.39
CA ALA A 74 -13.66 14.35 -55.83
C ALA A 74 -12.63 14.20 -54.69
N LEU A 75 -11.57 13.43 -54.96
CA LEU A 75 -10.35 13.41 -54.16
C LEU A 75 -9.46 14.60 -54.52
N GLY A 76 -9.20 15.47 -53.54
CA GLY A 76 -8.15 16.49 -53.62
C GLY A 76 -6.85 15.96 -53.01
N ASN A 77 -5.75 16.06 -53.76
CA ASN A 77 -4.40 15.99 -53.19
C ASN A 77 -4.20 17.15 -52.20
N PRO A 78 -3.33 16.99 -51.20
CA PRO A 78 -2.01 17.60 -51.39
C PRO A 78 -0.83 16.70 -51.01
N SER A 79 0.21 16.77 -51.84
CA SER A 79 1.56 16.30 -51.53
C SER A 79 2.36 17.43 -50.89
N ALA A 80 2.98 17.20 -49.74
CA ALA A 80 4.16 17.92 -49.24
C ALA A 80 4.70 17.25 -47.97
N VAL A 81 5.84 16.56 -48.08
CA VAL A 81 6.65 16.15 -46.92
C VAL A 81 7.76 17.19 -46.74
N PRO A 82 7.90 17.85 -45.58
CA PRO A 82 9.05 18.71 -45.31
C PRO A 82 10.25 17.89 -44.83
N GLU A 83 11.42 18.10 -45.46
CA GLU A 83 12.71 17.61 -44.98
C GLU A 83 13.07 18.20 -43.59
N PRO A 84 13.68 17.41 -42.69
CA PRO A 84 14.29 17.96 -41.48
C PRO A 84 15.63 18.63 -41.81
N ALA A 85 15.71 19.95 -41.59
CA ALA A 85 16.93 20.71 -41.77
C ALA A 85 18.07 20.22 -40.86
N ARG A 86 19.25 19.97 -41.45
CA ARG A 86 20.47 19.65 -40.70
C ARG A 86 20.99 20.90 -39.99
N VAL A 87 20.91 20.92 -38.66
CA VAL A 87 21.60 21.93 -37.84
C VAL A 87 23.04 21.48 -37.61
N THR A 88 23.99 22.20 -38.20
CA THR A 88 25.42 22.07 -37.92
C THR A 88 25.73 22.48 -36.48
N ARG A 89 26.33 21.57 -35.72
CA ARG A 89 26.71 21.79 -34.32
C ARG A 89 28.14 22.30 -34.23
N GLU A 90 28.32 23.63 -34.36
CA GLU A 90 29.57 24.26 -33.98
C GLU A 90 29.74 24.24 -32.45
N ALA A 91 30.97 24.05 -32.00
CA ALA A 91 31.32 23.97 -30.58
C ALA A 91 32.15 25.19 -30.16
N PRO A 92 31.70 25.98 -29.17
CA PRO A 92 32.56 26.93 -28.47
C PRO A 92 33.13 26.26 -27.21
N ALA A 93 34.45 26.15 -27.14
CA ALA A 93 35.14 25.77 -25.92
C ALA A 93 35.27 27.00 -24.99
N HIS A 94 34.59 26.99 -23.85
CA HIS A 94 34.92 27.85 -22.72
C HIS A 94 34.71 27.13 -21.39
N GLY A 95 35.78 27.09 -20.58
CA GLY A 95 35.74 26.53 -19.24
C GLY A 95 34.94 27.43 -18.29
N SER A 96 34.02 26.83 -17.54
CA SER A 96 33.25 27.48 -16.49
C SER A 96 33.49 26.75 -15.17
N GLN A 97 34.22 27.37 -14.25
CA GLN A 97 34.35 26.86 -12.89
C GLN A 97 32.97 26.86 -12.19
N PRO A 98 32.68 25.90 -11.29
CA PRO A 98 31.46 25.94 -10.49
C PRO A 98 31.54 27.13 -9.53
N ARG A 99 30.81 28.20 -9.85
CA ARG A 99 30.63 29.34 -8.93
C ARG A 99 29.88 28.86 -7.69
N ARG A 100 30.58 28.84 -6.55
CA ARG A 100 29.94 28.83 -5.24
C ARG A 100 29.17 30.14 -5.09
N GLY A 101 27.85 30.08 -5.31
CA GLY A 101 26.94 31.14 -4.91
C GLY A 101 26.71 31.08 -3.40
N THR A 102 27.57 31.74 -2.64
CA THR A 102 27.23 32.16 -1.27
C THR A 102 26.38 33.43 -1.32
N ASP A 103 25.48 33.57 -0.36
CA ASP A 103 24.76 34.80 -0.01
C ASP A 103 23.76 35.34 -1.04
N GLY A 104 22.55 34.78 -0.96
CA GLY A 104 21.32 35.29 -1.58
C GLY A 104 20.12 34.87 -0.74
N GLY A 105 20.07 35.36 0.51
CA GLY A 105 19.13 34.93 1.53
C GLY A 105 17.69 35.40 1.31
N ASP A 106 17.03 34.88 0.28
CA ASP A 106 15.56 34.84 0.24
C ASP A 106 15.09 33.97 1.40
N GLY A 107 14.72 34.63 2.50
CA GLY A 107 14.12 34.01 3.67
C GLY A 107 12.75 33.44 3.31
N VAL A 108 12.73 32.24 2.71
CA VAL A 108 11.53 31.45 2.46
C VAL A 108 10.79 31.32 3.78
N ARG A 109 9.72 32.11 3.95
CA ARG A 109 8.87 32.03 5.12
C ARG A 109 8.17 30.69 5.06
N CYS A 110 8.66 29.72 5.83
CA CYS A 110 8.04 28.42 5.97
C CYS A 110 6.60 28.62 6.44
N ARG A 111 5.64 28.47 5.53
CA ARG A 111 4.23 28.28 5.90
C ARG A 111 4.18 27.03 6.76
N GLY A 112 3.62 27.12 7.97
CA GLY A 112 3.55 25.97 8.87
C GLY A 112 2.85 24.79 8.19
N ALA A 113 3.33 23.58 8.49
CA ALA A 113 2.83 22.38 7.85
C ALA A 113 1.34 22.15 8.14
N THR A 114 0.58 21.74 7.13
CA THR A 114 -0.78 21.24 7.31
C THR A 114 -0.72 19.84 7.93
N VAL A 115 -1.37 19.67 9.08
CA VAL A 115 -1.44 18.40 9.81
C VAL A 115 -2.71 17.66 9.40
N GLU A 116 -2.54 16.55 8.70
CA GLU A 116 -3.62 15.67 8.26
C GLU A 116 -3.67 14.41 9.12
N LEU A 117 -4.86 14.01 9.58
CA LEU A 117 -5.06 12.76 10.29
C LEU A 117 -5.66 11.69 9.37
N LEU A 118 -4.97 10.55 9.26
CA LEU A 118 -5.26 9.47 8.34
C LEU A 118 -5.89 8.27 9.05
N ILE A 119 -7.17 8.05 8.79
CA ILE A 119 -7.94 6.92 9.30
C ILE A 119 -7.93 5.81 8.23
N ALA A 120 -7.33 4.66 8.56
CA ALA A 120 -7.45 3.47 7.74
C ALA A 120 -8.79 2.77 8.04
N GLY A 121 -9.70 2.72 7.07
CA GLY A 121 -10.92 1.91 7.15
C GLY A 121 -10.65 0.43 6.86
N ASN A 122 -11.67 -0.30 6.41
CA ASN A 122 -11.46 -1.65 5.86
C ASN A 122 -10.69 -1.56 4.54
N LEU A 123 -9.39 -1.85 4.60
CA LEU A 123 -8.46 -1.85 3.46
C LEU A 123 -8.26 -3.28 2.93
N PRO A 124 -7.82 -3.45 1.68
CA PRO A 124 -7.24 -4.71 1.23
C PRO A 124 -6.05 -5.13 2.11
N THR A 125 -5.57 -6.37 1.92
CA THR A 125 -4.36 -6.86 2.60
C THR A 125 -3.18 -5.88 2.50
N LEU A 126 -2.33 -5.86 3.54
CA LEU A 126 -1.20 -4.94 3.71
C LEU A 126 -1.62 -3.46 3.89
N ALA A 127 -2.51 -3.16 4.85
CA ALA A 127 -2.95 -1.80 5.19
C ALA A 127 -1.78 -0.78 5.32
N ALA A 128 -0.68 -1.17 5.96
CA ALA A 128 0.53 -0.36 6.10
C ALA A 128 1.13 0.09 4.75
N ALA A 129 1.15 -0.80 3.74
CA ALA A 129 1.70 -0.49 2.42
C ALA A 129 0.83 0.56 1.68
N TRP A 130 -0.49 0.53 1.88
CA TRP A 130 -1.41 1.52 1.34
C TRP A 130 -1.25 2.90 1.98
N VAL A 131 -0.95 2.97 3.28
CA VAL A 131 -0.65 4.23 3.98
C VAL A 131 0.64 4.87 3.44
N SER A 132 1.73 4.12 3.30
CA SER A 132 2.97 4.64 2.69
C SER A 132 2.81 4.97 1.20
N GLN A 133 1.98 4.23 0.46
CA GLN A 133 1.65 4.57 -0.93
C GLN A 133 0.81 5.85 -1.03
N TYR A 134 -0.10 6.11 -0.08
CA TYR A 134 -0.85 7.37 -0.02
C TYR A 134 0.07 8.56 0.23
N ALA A 135 0.98 8.46 1.21
CA ALA A 135 1.95 9.53 1.46
C ALA A 135 2.87 9.80 0.26
N ARG A 136 3.32 8.75 -0.45
CA ARG A 136 4.07 8.90 -1.70
C ARG A 136 3.23 9.57 -2.80
N SER A 137 1.96 9.18 -2.96
CA SER A 137 1.03 9.79 -3.92
C SER A 137 0.81 11.28 -3.61
N ALA A 138 0.61 11.62 -2.33
CA ALA A 138 0.48 13.00 -1.87
C ALA A 138 1.73 13.85 -2.17
N ALA A 139 2.94 13.31 -1.94
CA ALA A 139 4.20 13.98 -2.29
C ALA A 139 4.35 14.20 -3.79
N ALA A 140 4.08 13.16 -4.60
CA ALA A 140 4.15 13.25 -6.06
C ALA A 140 3.14 14.23 -6.66
N LEU A 141 1.92 14.29 -6.10
CA LEU A 141 0.87 15.20 -6.55
C LEU A 141 1.10 16.66 -6.12
N ALA A 142 1.76 16.86 -4.97
CA ALA A 142 2.14 18.19 -4.48
C ALA A 142 3.43 18.73 -5.13
N GLY A 143 4.32 17.86 -5.63
CA GLY A 143 5.67 18.23 -6.07
C GLY A 143 6.59 18.63 -4.91
N GLU A 144 6.25 18.22 -3.69
CA GLU A 144 6.86 18.70 -2.44
C GLU A 144 7.02 17.56 -1.42
N PRO A 145 7.96 17.66 -0.46
CA PRO A 145 8.13 16.63 0.55
C PRO A 145 6.93 16.55 1.51
N VAL A 146 6.51 15.31 1.80
CA VAL A 146 5.43 14.98 2.72
C VAL A 146 5.97 14.06 3.80
N ALA A 147 5.73 14.41 5.07
CA ALA A 147 6.05 13.56 6.19
C ALA A 147 4.91 12.57 6.46
N LEU A 148 5.26 11.34 6.79
CA LEU A 148 4.36 10.31 7.27
C LEU A 148 4.79 9.92 8.70
N VAL A 149 3.93 10.23 9.67
CA VAL A 149 4.10 9.86 11.07
C VAL A 149 3.15 8.70 11.36
N ARG A 150 3.69 7.56 11.78
CA ARG A 150 2.93 6.34 12.08
C ARG A 150 3.10 5.98 13.55
N LEU A 151 2.00 5.92 14.27
CA LEU A 151 1.91 5.33 15.61
C LEU A 151 1.19 3.98 15.50
N THR A 152 1.85 2.88 15.80
CA THR A 152 1.27 1.53 15.67
C THR A 152 1.67 0.69 16.87
N GLY A 153 0.70 0.29 17.69
CA GLY A 153 0.98 -0.24 19.03
C GLY A 153 1.92 0.69 19.81
N ALA A 154 3.01 0.13 20.31
CA ALA A 154 4.06 0.85 21.04
C ALA A 154 5.22 1.35 20.14
N THR A 155 5.02 1.57 18.84
CA THR A 155 6.06 2.07 17.91
C THR A 155 5.68 3.39 17.25
N LEU A 156 6.62 4.34 17.20
CA LEU A 156 6.52 5.60 16.47
C LEU A 156 7.57 5.64 15.36
N ARG A 157 7.11 5.78 14.12
CA ARG A 157 7.96 5.88 12.93
C ARG A 157 7.66 7.18 12.19
N VAL A 158 8.71 7.90 11.80
CA VAL A 158 8.61 9.15 11.03
C VAL A 158 9.41 9.00 9.74
N GLU A 159 8.71 9.05 8.61
CA GLU A 159 9.29 8.91 7.27
C GLU A 159 9.02 10.16 6.44
N ILE A 160 9.92 10.50 5.51
CA ILE A 160 9.67 11.55 4.50
C ILE A 160 9.60 10.94 3.10
N HIS A 161 8.57 11.32 2.34
CA HIS A 161 8.36 10.97 0.94
C HIS A 161 8.55 12.19 0.05
N GLY A 162 9.06 12.00 -1.17
CA GLY A 162 9.49 13.08 -2.08
C GLY A 162 11.01 13.29 -2.01
N GLU A 163 11.50 14.44 -2.47
CA GLU A 163 12.92 14.83 -2.37
C GLU A 163 13.16 15.85 -1.23
N PRO A 164 13.38 15.40 0.02
CA PRO A 164 13.89 16.27 1.08
C PRO A 164 15.42 16.38 0.98
N ALA A 165 15.93 17.60 0.83
CA ALA A 165 17.37 17.86 0.93
C ALA A 165 17.90 17.46 2.33
N THR A 166 18.78 16.44 2.36
CA THR A 166 19.75 16.19 3.44
C THR A 166 19.26 16.28 4.90
N LEU A 167 18.14 15.63 5.25
CA LEU A 167 17.69 15.52 6.65
C LEU A 167 18.36 14.35 7.39
N ALA A 168 19.16 14.63 8.42
CA ALA A 168 19.69 13.58 9.29
C ALA A 168 18.56 12.88 10.07
N SER A 169 18.75 11.59 10.37
CA SER A 169 17.89 10.89 11.34
C SER A 169 17.98 11.54 12.72
N GLN A 170 16.89 11.49 13.48
CA GLN A 170 16.69 12.21 14.73
C GLN A 170 16.68 11.24 15.90
N ALA A 171 17.31 11.62 17.01
CA ALA A 171 17.46 10.74 18.17
C ALA A 171 16.24 10.72 19.13
N THR A 172 15.22 11.57 18.91
CA THR A 172 14.04 11.65 19.79
C THR A 172 12.76 11.94 18.99
N GLU A 173 11.62 11.47 19.51
CA GLU A 173 10.29 11.69 18.93
C GLU A 173 10.00 13.17 18.66
N ARG A 174 10.18 14.04 19.66
CA ARG A 174 9.94 15.48 19.50
C ARG A 174 10.88 16.15 18.49
N ALA A 175 12.14 15.71 18.37
CA ALA A 175 13.04 16.21 17.34
C ALA A 175 12.61 15.76 15.93
N ALA A 176 12.16 14.51 15.78
CA ALA A 176 11.65 13.98 14.51
C ALA A 176 10.36 14.68 14.05
N LEU A 177 9.38 14.84 14.94
CA LEU A 177 8.14 15.57 14.68
C LEU A 177 8.40 17.04 14.35
N ARG A 178 9.32 17.69 15.07
CA ARG A 178 9.72 19.08 14.78
C ARG A 178 10.45 19.21 13.45
N ALA A 179 11.34 18.28 13.11
CA ALA A 179 12.00 18.26 11.80
C ALA A 179 10.95 18.12 10.67
N ALA A 180 10.03 17.15 10.80
CA ALA A 180 8.94 16.91 9.85
C ALA A 180 8.05 18.16 9.63
N ALA A 181 7.62 18.82 10.71
CA ALA A 181 6.79 20.03 10.65
C ALA A 181 7.50 21.27 10.08
N LEU A 182 8.85 21.28 10.05
CA LEU A 182 9.65 22.37 9.49
C LEU A 182 10.09 22.11 8.04
N CYS A 183 10.23 20.85 7.63
CA CYS A 183 10.74 20.48 6.30
C CYS A 183 9.66 20.09 5.28
N CYS A 184 8.46 19.68 5.74
CA CYS A 184 7.36 19.26 4.89
C CYS A 184 6.20 20.25 5.00
N ARG A 185 5.55 20.56 3.87
CA ARG A 185 4.34 21.41 3.86
C ARG A 185 3.10 20.65 4.37
N ARG A 186 3.15 19.32 4.37
CA ARG A 186 2.08 18.42 4.81
C ARG A 186 2.68 17.32 5.68
N VAL A 187 2.08 17.10 6.85
CA VAL A 187 2.40 15.99 7.75
C VAL A 187 1.16 15.11 7.88
N ILE A 188 1.28 13.87 7.40
CA ILE A 188 0.23 12.86 7.49
C ILE A 188 0.48 12.05 8.75
N VAL A 189 -0.43 12.12 9.70
CA VAL A 189 -0.39 11.36 10.95
C VAL A 189 -1.33 10.17 10.84
N HIS A 190 -0.84 8.97 11.09
CA HIS A 190 -1.60 7.74 11.07
C HIS A 190 -1.48 7.01 12.40
N GLY A 191 -2.62 6.52 12.89
CA GLY A 191 -2.71 5.62 14.04
C GLY A 191 -3.78 4.56 13.84
N GLU A 192 -3.95 3.69 14.82
CA GLU A 192 -5.04 2.70 14.85
C GLU A 192 -6.40 3.36 14.63
N ALA A 193 -7.29 2.69 13.89
CA ALA A 193 -8.48 3.31 13.32
C ALA A 193 -9.41 3.97 14.36
N ASP A 194 -9.67 3.30 15.49
CA ASP A 194 -10.50 3.86 16.56
C ASP A 194 -9.79 4.98 17.35
N THR A 195 -8.48 4.88 17.56
CA THR A 195 -7.66 5.91 18.22
C THR A 195 -7.56 7.17 17.36
N ALA A 196 -7.34 7.03 16.05
CA ALA A 196 -7.36 8.12 15.08
C ALA A 196 -8.76 8.75 14.96
N LEU A 197 -9.81 7.93 14.94
CA LEU A 197 -11.17 8.44 14.92
C LEU A 197 -11.57 9.14 16.22
N ALA A 198 -11.08 8.68 17.39
CA ALA A 198 -11.24 9.38 18.66
C ALA A 198 -10.51 10.72 18.67
N ALA A 199 -9.26 10.77 18.20
CA ALA A 199 -8.48 12.00 18.07
C ALA A 199 -9.14 13.02 17.12
N ALA A 200 -9.67 12.57 15.98
CA ALA A 200 -10.43 13.42 15.05
C ALA A 200 -11.78 13.94 15.62
N CYS A 201 -12.31 13.27 16.64
CA CYS A 201 -13.58 13.61 17.31
C CYS A 201 -13.41 14.40 18.61
N GLY A 202 -12.18 14.64 19.08
CA GLY A 202 -11.92 15.31 20.37
C GLY A 202 -12.12 16.82 20.30
N ASP A 203 -12.66 17.42 21.35
CA ASP A 203 -12.98 18.86 21.44
C ASP A 203 -11.76 19.75 21.77
N GLY A 204 -10.54 19.30 21.44
CA GLY A 204 -9.28 19.89 21.90
C GLY A 204 -8.56 20.83 20.93
N GLU A 205 -7.61 21.60 21.46
CA GLU A 205 -6.68 22.47 20.72
C GLU A 205 -5.80 21.72 19.70
N HIS A 206 -5.78 20.38 19.76
CA HIS A 206 -4.94 19.50 18.96
C HIS A 206 -5.71 18.72 17.89
N GLN A 207 -6.88 19.21 17.45
CA GLN A 207 -7.54 18.70 16.25
C GLN A 207 -6.60 18.76 15.03
N PRO A 208 -6.73 17.85 14.05
CA PRO A 208 -6.02 17.98 12.78
C PRO A 208 -6.65 19.07 11.90
N ASP A 209 -5.89 19.58 10.93
CA ASP A 209 -6.38 20.59 9.97
C ASP A 209 -7.25 19.93 8.88
N GLU A 210 -6.91 18.69 8.51
CA GLU A 210 -7.63 17.86 7.55
C GLU A 210 -7.77 16.42 8.08
N VAL A 211 -8.87 15.73 7.72
CA VAL A 211 -9.07 14.30 8.03
C VAL A 211 -9.32 13.54 6.75
N SER A 212 -8.54 12.47 6.55
CA SER A 212 -8.65 11.58 5.39
C SER A 212 -8.99 10.15 5.82
N VAL A 213 -9.89 9.51 5.07
CA VAL A 213 -10.27 8.11 5.26
C VAL A 213 -9.85 7.30 4.05
N LEU A 214 -8.86 6.42 4.23
CA LEU A 214 -8.53 5.38 3.24
C LEU A 214 -9.56 4.26 3.33
N PHE A 215 -10.01 3.72 2.19
CA PHE A 215 -10.96 2.62 2.16
C PHE A 215 -10.87 1.75 0.90
N GLY A 216 -11.05 0.44 1.07
CA GLY A 216 -11.22 -0.48 -0.05
C GLY A 216 -12.55 -0.22 -0.78
N CYS A 217 -12.58 -0.47 -2.08
CA CYS A 217 -13.78 -0.22 -2.90
C CYS A 217 -14.76 -1.42 -2.92
N ASP A 218 -14.67 -2.34 -1.96
CA ASP A 218 -15.67 -3.38 -1.73
C ASP A 218 -16.76 -2.89 -0.75
N GLU A 219 -17.80 -3.70 -0.54
CA GLU A 219 -18.94 -3.28 0.29
C GLU A 219 -18.53 -3.09 1.76
N ALA A 220 -17.59 -3.89 2.27
CA ALA A 220 -17.07 -3.76 3.63
C ALA A 220 -16.26 -2.46 3.81
N GLY A 221 -15.43 -2.09 2.83
CA GLY A 221 -14.72 -0.82 2.74
C GLY A 221 -15.66 0.38 2.67
N VAL A 222 -16.68 0.33 1.81
CA VAL A 222 -17.70 1.39 1.69
C VAL A 222 -18.47 1.58 3.00
N VAL A 223 -18.92 0.50 3.63
CA VAL A 223 -19.65 0.56 4.92
C VAL A 223 -18.74 1.06 6.05
N SER A 224 -17.48 0.62 6.09
CA SER A 224 -16.48 1.08 7.07
C SER A 224 -16.21 2.59 6.93
N ALA A 225 -15.95 3.06 5.71
CA ALA A 225 -15.73 4.47 5.41
C ALA A 225 -16.94 5.33 5.78
N TYR A 226 -18.15 4.92 5.41
CA TYR A 226 -19.37 5.65 5.77
C TYR A 226 -19.59 5.71 7.29
N ARG A 227 -19.28 4.64 8.04
CA ARG A 227 -19.31 4.64 9.51
C ARG A 227 -18.31 5.63 10.12
N ALA A 228 -17.11 5.73 9.57
CA ALA A 228 -16.11 6.73 9.99
C ALA A 228 -16.61 8.15 9.73
N VAL A 229 -17.07 8.46 8.50
CA VAL A 229 -17.66 9.76 8.14
C VAL A 229 -18.83 10.12 9.06
N LYS A 230 -19.72 9.16 9.36
CA LYS A 230 -20.85 9.35 10.27
C LYS A 230 -20.42 9.66 11.71
N ARG A 231 -19.37 9.00 12.22
CA ARG A 231 -18.82 9.29 13.56
C ARG A 231 -18.20 10.69 13.62
N LEU A 232 -17.41 11.07 12.61
CA LEU A 232 -16.84 12.43 12.47
C LEU A 232 -17.92 13.51 12.43
N ALA A 233 -18.90 13.38 11.52
CA ALA A 233 -19.99 14.34 11.37
C ALA A 233 -20.82 14.50 12.65
N ALA A 234 -21.07 13.39 13.38
CA ALA A 234 -21.77 13.43 14.66
C ALA A 234 -20.94 14.11 15.76
N ALA A 235 -19.61 13.96 15.78
CA ALA A 235 -18.74 14.64 16.74
C ALA A 235 -18.67 16.15 16.46
N TRP A 236 -18.38 16.53 15.21
CA TRP A 236 -18.28 17.94 14.83
C TRP A 236 -19.62 18.69 14.96
N SER A 237 -20.75 18.00 14.77
CA SER A 237 -22.09 18.54 15.08
C SER A 237 -22.30 18.82 16.57
N ARG A 238 -21.74 17.99 17.47
CA ARG A 238 -21.81 18.24 18.92
C ARG A 238 -20.94 19.43 19.32
N ALA A 239 -19.69 19.49 18.82
CA ALA A 239 -18.82 20.65 18.99
C ALA A 239 -19.41 21.93 18.37
N GLY A 240 -20.22 21.78 17.31
CA GLY A 240 -21.01 22.85 16.69
C GLY A 240 -22.31 23.23 17.43
N GLY A 241 -22.77 22.40 18.36
CA GLY A 241 -24.06 22.53 19.03
C GLY A 241 -24.10 23.54 20.18
N ALA A 242 -22.97 24.19 20.51
CA ALA A 242 -22.98 25.45 21.25
C ALA A 242 -23.67 26.50 20.38
N GLY A 243 -24.99 26.60 20.55
CA GLY A 243 -25.89 27.29 19.62
C GLY A 243 -25.57 28.78 19.46
N PRO A 244 -26.23 29.46 18.50
CA PRO A 244 -26.06 30.89 18.30
C PRO A 244 -26.40 31.63 19.59
N SER A 245 -25.37 32.09 20.30
CA SER A 245 -25.51 32.98 21.44
C SER A 245 -26.18 34.26 20.97
N GLN A 246 -27.49 34.38 21.23
CA GLN A 246 -28.26 35.62 21.02
C GLN A 246 -27.94 36.70 22.08
N SER A 247 -26.79 36.58 22.74
CA SER A 247 -26.09 37.69 23.39
C SER A 247 -25.08 38.18 22.37
N GLY A 248 -25.23 39.34 21.75
CA GLY A 248 -25.58 40.61 22.37
C GLY A 248 -24.50 41.57 21.89
N ALA A 249 -24.88 42.66 21.23
CA ALA A 249 -23.97 43.36 20.33
C ALA A 249 -22.70 43.89 21.02
N GLY A 250 -21.52 43.51 20.49
CA GLY A 250 -20.27 44.26 20.64
C GLY A 250 -19.30 43.78 21.72
N ALA A 251 -18.54 42.71 21.46
CA ALA A 251 -17.24 42.46 22.10
C ALA A 251 -16.36 41.47 21.30
N GLY A 252 -15.75 41.93 20.20
CA GLY A 252 -14.65 41.23 19.50
C GLY A 252 -15.03 40.00 18.68
N GLU A 253 -14.53 39.92 17.44
CA GLU A 253 -14.45 38.66 16.70
C GLU A 253 -13.36 37.78 17.34
N ALA A 254 -13.72 37.08 18.42
CA ALA A 254 -12.88 36.01 18.93
C ALA A 254 -12.83 34.90 17.88
N GLU A 255 -11.66 34.75 17.25
CA GLU A 255 -11.40 33.81 16.17
C GLU A 255 -11.77 32.39 16.60
N LEU A 256 -12.92 31.89 16.12
CA LEU A 256 -13.44 30.58 16.47
C LEU A 256 -12.39 29.51 16.09
N PRO A 257 -12.10 28.53 16.96
CA PRO A 257 -11.04 27.57 16.73
C PRO A 257 -11.25 26.84 15.40
N ALA A 258 -10.22 26.86 14.56
CA ALA A 258 -10.26 26.38 13.19
C ALA A 258 -10.63 24.89 13.15
N ARG A 259 -11.88 24.60 12.78
CA ARG A 259 -12.37 23.23 12.60
C ARG A 259 -11.76 22.58 11.35
N PRO A 260 -11.58 21.24 11.35
CA PRO A 260 -11.17 20.51 10.16
C PRO A 260 -12.12 20.79 8.99
N ARG A 261 -11.55 21.04 7.81
CA ARG A 261 -12.27 21.63 6.66
C ARG A 261 -13.19 20.68 5.88
N GLY A 262 -13.42 19.47 6.41
CA GLY A 262 -14.21 18.41 5.80
C GLY A 262 -13.54 17.04 5.97
N VAL A 263 -14.13 16.02 5.35
CA VAL A 263 -13.53 14.68 5.27
C VAL A 263 -13.12 14.39 3.84
N THR A 264 -11.86 14.00 3.64
CA THR A 264 -11.35 13.53 2.36
C THR A 264 -11.45 12.01 2.29
N LEU A 265 -11.98 11.47 1.19
CA LEU A 265 -12.05 10.03 0.94
C LEU A 265 -10.99 9.61 -0.07
N VAL A 266 -10.28 8.53 0.25
CA VAL A 266 -9.19 7.98 -0.57
C VAL A 266 -9.52 6.52 -0.93
N PRO A 267 -10.18 6.29 -2.09
CA PRO A 267 -10.46 4.94 -2.55
C PRO A 267 -9.18 4.23 -3.01
N ILE A 268 -8.96 3.01 -2.54
CA ILE A 268 -7.75 2.23 -2.83
C ILE A 268 -8.05 0.82 -3.38
N GLY A 269 -7.06 0.22 -4.04
CA GLY A 269 -7.05 -1.19 -4.42
C GLY A 269 -8.12 -1.59 -5.44
N SER A 270 -8.55 -0.66 -6.30
CA SER A 270 -9.53 -0.92 -7.35
C SER A 270 -9.41 0.09 -8.49
N ALA A 271 -9.79 -0.35 -9.70
CA ALA A 271 -9.78 0.47 -10.90
C ALA A 271 -10.70 1.71 -10.79
N ALA A 272 -10.33 2.78 -11.48
CA ALA A 272 -10.95 4.11 -11.35
C ALA A 272 -12.49 4.12 -11.44
N ALA A 273 -13.10 3.32 -12.33
CA ALA A 273 -14.56 3.24 -12.47
C ALA A 273 -15.26 2.69 -11.21
N LYS A 274 -14.70 1.64 -10.60
CA LYS A 274 -15.23 1.01 -9.37
C LYS A 274 -15.01 1.93 -8.16
N ALA A 275 -13.84 2.55 -8.07
CA ALA A 275 -13.56 3.56 -7.06
C ALA A 275 -14.53 4.74 -7.13
N ALA A 276 -14.76 5.30 -8.31
CA ALA A 276 -15.71 6.40 -8.50
C ALA A 276 -17.16 6.01 -8.15
N GLN A 277 -17.56 4.75 -8.36
CA GLN A 277 -18.86 4.25 -7.90
C GLN A 277 -18.94 4.17 -6.37
N ALA A 278 -17.90 3.62 -5.72
CA ALA A 278 -17.81 3.51 -4.27
C ALA A 278 -17.82 4.89 -3.59
N SER A 279 -17.01 5.82 -4.10
CA SER A 279 -16.97 7.23 -3.70
C SER A 279 -18.34 7.91 -3.78
N ARG A 280 -19.03 7.86 -4.94
CA ARG A 280 -20.35 8.49 -5.11
C ARG A 280 -21.37 7.99 -4.09
N ARG A 281 -21.42 6.68 -3.81
CA ARG A 281 -22.33 6.12 -2.79
C ARG A 281 -22.13 6.76 -1.40
N ILE A 282 -20.88 7.00 -1.00
CA ILE A 282 -20.56 7.61 0.30
C ILE A 282 -20.84 9.11 0.27
N GLU A 283 -20.50 9.82 -0.81
CA GLU A 283 -20.79 11.25 -0.98
C GLU A 283 -22.30 11.55 -0.98
N ASP A 284 -23.10 10.77 -1.72
CA ASP A 284 -24.55 10.90 -1.77
C ASP A 284 -25.16 10.64 -0.39
N ALA A 285 -24.75 9.57 0.30
CA ALA A 285 -25.21 9.27 1.65
C ALA A 285 -24.80 10.35 2.67
N ALA A 286 -23.56 10.84 2.62
CA ALA A 286 -23.09 11.88 3.53
C ALA A 286 -23.80 13.21 3.31
N ARG A 287 -24.05 13.58 2.05
CA ARG A 287 -24.81 14.77 1.66
C ARG A 287 -26.27 14.67 2.13
N SER A 288 -26.91 13.51 1.95
CA SER A 288 -28.32 13.30 2.34
C SER A 288 -28.54 13.21 3.85
N PHE A 289 -27.60 12.64 4.62
CA PHE A 289 -27.85 12.27 6.03
C PHE A 289 -26.97 12.94 7.07
N LEU A 290 -25.82 13.53 6.69
CA LEU A 290 -24.81 13.99 7.65
C LEU A 290 -24.50 15.49 7.55
N THR A 291 -24.99 16.19 6.51
CA THR A 291 -24.65 17.59 6.19
C THR A 291 -23.14 17.90 6.15
N ALA A 292 -22.31 16.86 6.00
CA ALA A 292 -20.87 16.95 6.04
C ALA A 292 -20.30 17.19 4.65
N THR A 293 -19.31 18.09 4.54
CA THR A 293 -18.57 18.25 3.29
C THR A 293 -17.57 17.10 3.16
N VAL A 294 -17.87 16.20 2.22
CA VAL A 294 -17.02 15.06 1.85
C VAL A 294 -16.42 15.34 0.48
N ARG A 295 -15.13 15.05 0.31
CA ARG A 295 -14.39 15.22 -0.96
C ARG A 295 -13.71 13.91 -1.35
N CYS A 296 -13.95 13.36 -2.53
CA CYS A 296 -13.16 12.23 -3.02
C CYS A 296 -11.89 12.67 -3.77
N THR A 297 -10.81 11.91 -3.55
CA THR A 297 -9.54 12.03 -4.31
C THR A 297 -9.51 11.05 -5.49
N ALA A 298 -8.51 11.21 -6.36
CA ALA A 298 -8.21 10.20 -7.38
C ALA A 298 -7.79 8.87 -6.70
N PRO A 299 -8.24 7.71 -7.22
CA PRO A 299 -7.98 6.42 -6.59
C PRO A 299 -6.52 5.98 -6.70
N ILE A 300 -6.07 5.27 -5.66
CA ILE A 300 -4.79 4.57 -5.68
C ILE A 300 -5.06 3.11 -6.07
N GLU A 301 -5.01 2.82 -7.36
CA GLU A 301 -5.39 1.51 -7.90
C GLU A 301 -4.46 0.37 -7.41
N ARG A 302 -3.17 0.66 -7.24
CA ARG A 302 -2.12 -0.32 -6.89
C ARG A 302 -1.06 0.30 -5.98
N VAL A 303 -0.44 -0.52 -5.13
CA VAL A 303 0.84 -0.17 -4.48
C VAL A 303 1.94 -0.28 -5.54
N THR A 304 2.78 0.75 -5.66
CA THR A 304 3.92 0.75 -6.59
C THR A 304 5.23 0.71 -5.82
N ALA A 305 6.28 0.10 -6.39
CA ALA A 305 7.63 0.47 -6.03
C ALA A 305 7.88 1.90 -6.58
N GLY A 306 8.15 2.83 -5.69
CA GLY A 306 8.57 4.19 -6.03
C GLY A 306 9.78 4.55 -5.16
N ALA A 307 10.20 5.82 -5.18
CA ALA A 307 11.30 6.27 -4.33
C ALA A 307 11.15 5.77 -2.88
N PRO A 308 12.23 5.27 -2.25
CA PRO A 308 12.20 4.82 -0.88
C PRO A 308 11.87 6.00 0.04
N ALA A 309 11.11 5.74 1.11
CA ALA A 309 10.88 6.74 2.13
C ALA A 309 12.18 6.95 2.92
N ARG A 310 12.49 8.19 3.30
CA ARG A 310 13.65 8.52 4.14
C ARG A 310 13.24 8.41 5.61
N PRO A 311 13.75 7.45 6.40
CA PRO A 311 13.44 7.38 7.82
C PRO A 311 14.13 8.52 8.58
N LEU A 312 13.34 9.33 9.29
CA LEU A 312 13.85 10.27 10.29
C LEU A 312 13.93 9.63 11.67
N LEU A 313 12.98 8.76 12.00
CA LEU A 313 12.91 8.06 13.28
C LEU A 313 12.21 6.72 13.12
N ASP A 314 12.70 5.73 13.83
CA ASP A 314 11.98 4.49 14.14
C ASP A 314 12.31 4.16 15.60
N SER A 315 11.32 4.22 16.49
CA SER A 315 11.53 4.01 17.93
C SER A 315 10.31 3.42 18.62
N ALA A 316 10.51 2.90 19.83
CA ALA A 316 9.41 2.73 20.77
C ALA A 316 8.70 4.10 20.97
N ALA A 317 7.38 4.08 21.09
CA ALA A 317 6.56 5.27 21.26
C ALA A 317 6.37 5.60 22.74
N THR A 318 6.71 6.84 23.12
CA THR A 318 6.41 7.42 24.43
C THR A 318 5.29 8.46 24.36
N LEU A 319 4.97 8.97 23.16
CA LEU A 319 3.87 9.91 22.90
C LEU A 319 2.58 9.19 22.49
N SER A 320 1.43 9.65 22.98
CA SER A 320 0.13 9.25 22.45
C SER A 320 -0.16 9.95 21.10
N LEU A 321 -1.19 9.49 20.39
CA LEU A 321 -1.61 10.14 19.13
C LEU A 321 -2.00 11.61 19.32
N ILE A 322 -2.57 11.96 20.47
CA ILE A 322 -2.90 13.35 20.81
C ILE A 322 -1.63 14.17 21.05
N ASP A 323 -0.65 13.60 21.75
CA ASP A 323 0.64 14.27 22.01
C ASP A 323 1.45 14.46 20.72
N VAL A 324 1.34 13.53 19.76
CA VAL A 324 1.93 13.66 18.42
C VAL A 324 1.30 14.85 17.68
N LEU A 325 -0.03 14.97 17.66
CA LEU A 325 -0.73 16.10 17.04
C LEU A 325 -0.39 17.43 17.74
N ALA A 326 -0.32 17.43 19.08
CA ALA A 326 0.07 18.58 19.88
C ALA A 326 1.51 19.03 19.56
N ALA A 327 2.46 18.09 19.52
CA ALA A 327 3.86 18.37 19.23
C ALA A 327 4.07 18.89 17.79
N LEU A 328 3.31 18.39 16.81
CA LEU A 328 3.33 18.90 15.45
C LEU A 328 2.80 20.33 15.36
N ARG A 329 1.68 20.65 16.05
CA ARG A 329 1.15 22.02 16.12
C ARG A 329 2.08 22.99 16.85
N GLN A 330 2.74 22.55 17.94
CA GLN A 330 3.76 23.35 18.64
C GLN A 330 5.04 23.56 17.80
N ALA A 331 5.36 22.63 16.90
CA ALA A 331 6.52 22.73 16.02
C ALA A 331 6.27 23.58 14.76
N ALA A 332 5.03 23.60 14.26
CA ALA A 332 4.64 24.46 13.15
C ALA A 332 4.78 25.94 13.56
N PRO A 333 5.67 26.72 12.91
CA PRO A 333 5.86 28.13 13.27
C PRO A 333 4.54 28.87 13.06
N GLY A 334 4.01 29.43 14.15
CA GLY A 334 2.60 29.81 14.32
C GLY A 334 1.90 30.29 13.04
N THR A 335 1.15 29.39 12.42
CA THR A 335 0.30 29.68 11.26
C THR A 335 -0.95 30.44 11.72
N SER A 336 -0.75 31.66 12.26
CA SER A 336 -1.85 32.62 12.44
C SER A 336 -2.58 32.74 11.11
N ALA A 337 -3.91 32.57 11.12
CA ALA A 337 -4.67 32.10 9.96
C ALA A 337 -4.84 33.13 8.82
N GLN A 338 -4.09 34.23 8.86
CA GLN A 338 -3.91 35.16 7.76
C GLN A 338 -3.11 34.51 6.62
N ARG A 339 -3.80 33.63 5.87
CA ARG A 339 -3.48 33.44 4.45
C ARG A 339 -3.56 34.84 3.82
N PRO A 340 -2.51 35.35 3.15
CA PRO A 340 -2.66 36.53 2.33
C PRO A 340 -3.84 36.29 1.38
N GLY A 341 -4.72 37.27 1.26
CA GLY A 341 -5.89 37.16 0.39
C GLY A 341 -5.45 36.60 -0.96
N GLU A 342 -6.16 35.56 -1.41
CA GLU A 342 -6.07 35.10 -2.78
C GLU A 342 -6.31 36.36 -3.63
N PRO A 343 -5.30 36.87 -4.36
CA PRO A 343 -5.40 38.20 -4.95
C PRO A 343 -6.56 38.14 -5.92
N ASP A 344 -7.57 39.01 -5.72
CA ASP A 344 -8.81 39.00 -6.47
C ASP A 344 -8.49 38.81 -7.95
N ALA A 345 -8.76 37.61 -8.45
CA ALA A 345 -8.72 37.35 -9.88
C ALA A 345 -9.77 38.31 -10.45
N PRO A 346 -9.37 39.27 -11.30
CA PRO A 346 -10.24 40.38 -11.66
C PRO A 346 -11.55 39.81 -12.19
N GLU A 347 -12.64 40.19 -11.52
CA GLU A 347 -13.98 39.63 -11.73
C GLU A 347 -14.26 39.56 -13.23
N PRO A 348 -14.39 38.35 -13.81
CA PRO A 348 -14.54 38.22 -15.26
C PRO A 348 -15.82 38.93 -15.65
N ALA A 349 -15.69 39.96 -16.49
CA ALA A 349 -16.77 40.87 -16.84
C ALA A 349 -18.05 40.08 -17.22
N PRO A 350 -19.23 40.50 -16.75
CA PRO A 350 -20.45 39.73 -16.90
C PRO A 350 -20.72 39.43 -18.39
N PRO A 351 -20.99 38.17 -18.76
CA PRO A 351 -21.18 37.80 -20.15
C PRO A 351 -22.39 38.53 -20.73
N GLU A 352 -22.18 39.13 -21.91
CA GLU A 352 -23.20 39.86 -22.66
C GLU A 352 -24.43 38.96 -22.92
N PRO A 353 -25.67 39.45 -22.68
CA PRO A 353 -26.85 38.59 -22.65
C PRO A 353 -27.21 38.05 -24.04
N ALA A 354 -27.02 36.74 -24.22
CA ALA A 354 -27.47 36.03 -25.42
C ALA A 354 -29.00 36.17 -25.63
N PRO A 355 -29.48 36.26 -26.89
CA PRO A 355 -30.88 36.53 -27.19
C PRO A 355 -31.80 35.39 -26.71
N GLN A 356 -32.82 35.77 -25.94
CA GLN A 356 -33.78 34.83 -25.34
C GLN A 356 -34.68 34.18 -26.41
N ALA A 357 -34.52 32.87 -26.62
CA ALA A 357 -35.48 32.08 -27.38
C ALA A 357 -36.79 31.93 -26.57
N ARG A 358 -37.91 32.37 -27.14
CA ARG A 358 -39.24 32.22 -26.54
C ARG A 358 -39.70 30.77 -26.56
N SER A 359 -39.63 30.08 -25.42
CA SER A 359 -40.32 28.80 -25.23
C SER A 359 -41.83 29.02 -25.03
N VAL A 360 -42.63 28.53 -25.97
CA VAL A 360 -44.09 28.48 -25.85
C VAL A 360 -44.48 27.37 -24.86
N VAL A 361 -45.15 27.73 -23.77
CA VAL A 361 -45.66 26.76 -22.80
C VAL A 361 -47.04 26.27 -23.23
N THR A 362 -47.10 25.10 -23.85
CA THR A 362 -48.36 24.38 -24.12
C THR A 362 -48.78 23.61 -22.87
N ARG A 363 -49.92 24.01 -22.28
CA ARG A 363 -50.50 23.39 -21.07
C ARG A 363 -51.32 22.16 -21.46
N ALA A 364 -50.91 20.96 -21.04
CA ALA A 364 -51.64 19.72 -21.27
C ALA A 364 -51.88 18.97 -19.94
N GLY A 365 -53.07 18.36 -19.82
CA GLY A 365 -53.66 17.91 -18.56
C GLY A 365 -52.94 16.79 -17.80
N ALA A 366 -53.19 16.76 -16.49
CA ALA A 366 -52.88 15.62 -15.64
C ALA A 366 -53.91 14.48 -15.86
N PRO A 367 -53.48 13.20 -15.85
CA PRO A 367 -54.38 12.07 -15.70
C PRO A 367 -54.55 11.67 -14.23
N LEU A 368 -55.73 11.12 -13.91
CA LEU A 368 -56.08 10.55 -12.61
C LEU A 368 -55.19 9.33 -12.28
N LEU A 369 -54.94 9.13 -10.98
CA LEU A 369 -54.53 7.84 -10.43
C LEU A 369 -55.78 6.96 -10.29
N ASP A 370 -55.77 5.81 -10.96
CA ASP A 370 -56.77 4.76 -10.77
C ASP A 370 -56.14 3.51 -10.12
N ALA A 371 -56.96 2.75 -9.38
CA ALA A 371 -56.48 1.80 -8.39
C ALA A 371 -55.87 0.50 -8.96
N VAL A 372 -54.82 0.00 -8.31
CA VAL A 372 -54.20 -1.31 -8.61
C VAL A 372 -54.93 -2.44 -7.84
N PRO A 373 -55.53 -3.44 -8.50
CA PRO A 373 -56.02 -4.64 -7.84
C PRO A 373 -54.90 -5.67 -7.66
N ALA A 374 -54.83 -6.27 -6.47
CA ALA A 374 -53.85 -7.31 -6.16
C ALA A 374 -54.14 -8.62 -6.94
N THR A 375 -53.14 -9.13 -7.65
CA THR A 375 -53.19 -10.46 -8.27
C THR A 375 -52.27 -11.44 -7.54
N ARG A 376 -52.88 -12.50 -6.98
CA ARG A 376 -52.16 -13.68 -6.47
C ARG A 376 -51.40 -14.34 -7.62
N SER A 377 -50.21 -14.87 -7.34
CA SER A 377 -49.47 -15.73 -8.28
C SER A 377 -48.67 -16.79 -7.53
N ASP A 378 -49.18 -18.02 -7.52
CA ASP A 378 -48.45 -19.30 -7.54
C ASP A 378 -49.46 -20.46 -7.62
N PRO A 379 -49.10 -21.70 -7.99
CA PRO A 379 -47.86 -22.15 -8.65
C PRO A 379 -48.10 -23.07 -9.88
N ALA A 380 -47.23 -23.02 -10.91
CA ALA A 380 -47.18 -24.07 -11.94
C ALA A 380 -45.84 -24.18 -12.71
N ARG A 381 -44.96 -25.04 -12.20
CA ARG A 381 -44.28 -26.13 -12.93
C ARG A 381 -44.05 -25.95 -14.45
N SER A 382 -42.82 -25.65 -14.86
CA SER A 382 -42.22 -26.19 -16.10
C SER A 382 -40.69 -26.11 -16.06
N ALA A 383 -40.03 -27.23 -16.34
CA ALA A 383 -38.58 -27.32 -16.48
C ALA A 383 -38.22 -27.61 -17.94
N PRO A 384 -37.26 -26.89 -18.55
CA PRO A 384 -36.59 -27.33 -19.76
C PRO A 384 -35.19 -27.86 -19.43
N ALA A 385 -34.90 -29.09 -19.87
CA ALA A 385 -33.55 -29.62 -19.83
C ALA A 385 -32.72 -29.02 -20.96
N HIS A 386 -31.72 -28.21 -20.64
CA HIS A 386 -30.69 -27.79 -21.60
C HIS A 386 -29.36 -28.48 -21.30
N ALA A 387 -28.99 -29.40 -22.17
CA ALA A 387 -27.65 -29.97 -22.20
C ALA A 387 -26.66 -28.90 -22.69
N ALA A 388 -25.73 -28.50 -21.83
CA ALA A 388 -24.66 -27.55 -22.16
C ALA A 388 -23.35 -28.31 -22.37
N THR A 389 -22.96 -28.53 -23.63
CA THR A 389 -21.68 -29.12 -24.00
C THR A 389 -20.55 -28.13 -23.67
N ARG A 390 -19.76 -28.41 -22.62
CA ARG A 390 -18.72 -27.50 -22.11
C ARG A 390 -17.36 -27.86 -22.74
N PRO A 391 -16.70 -26.97 -23.51
CA PRO A 391 -15.41 -27.28 -24.12
C PRO A 391 -14.32 -27.44 -23.04
N THR A 392 -13.63 -28.56 -23.07
CA THR A 392 -12.62 -28.92 -22.06
C THR A 392 -11.25 -28.34 -22.42
N HIS A 393 -11.01 -27.07 -22.10
CA HIS A 393 -9.63 -26.57 -22.03
C HIS A 393 -8.99 -27.03 -20.72
N GLN A 394 -8.13 -28.06 -20.81
CA GLN A 394 -7.20 -28.39 -19.73
C GLN A 394 -6.11 -27.32 -19.66
N PRO A 395 -5.96 -26.56 -18.55
CA PRO A 395 -4.77 -25.75 -18.35
C PRO A 395 -3.58 -26.69 -18.11
N MET A 396 -2.47 -26.48 -18.84
CA MET A 396 -1.22 -27.18 -18.61
C MET A 396 -0.68 -26.84 -17.21
N LYS A 397 -0.97 -27.72 -16.25
CA LYS A 397 -0.40 -27.62 -14.90
C LYS A 397 1.07 -28.05 -14.97
N HIS A 398 1.98 -27.09 -15.03
CA HIS A 398 3.39 -27.28 -14.68
C HIS A 398 3.51 -27.55 -13.18
N THR A 399 3.10 -28.76 -12.77
CA THR A 399 3.17 -29.23 -11.39
C THR A 399 4.58 -29.74 -11.16
N HIS A 400 5.52 -28.84 -10.91
CA HIS A 400 6.81 -29.23 -10.35
C HIS A 400 6.53 -29.85 -8.98
N ALA A 401 6.68 -31.17 -8.88
CA ALA A 401 6.48 -31.91 -7.66
C ALA A 401 7.66 -31.65 -6.71
N THR A 402 7.58 -30.55 -5.97
CA THR A 402 8.64 -30.11 -5.06
C THR A 402 8.71 -31.04 -3.86
N ALA A 403 9.90 -31.56 -3.56
CA ALA A 403 10.11 -32.38 -2.38
C ALA A 403 9.76 -31.60 -1.09
N PRO A 404 9.13 -32.24 -0.09
CA PRO A 404 8.90 -31.61 1.21
C PRO A 404 10.24 -31.26 1.86
N LEU A 405 10.27 -30.17 2.63
CA LEU A 405 11.37 -29.91 3.56
C LEU A 405 11.31 -30.97 4.66
N SER A 406 12.40 -31.72 4.86
CA SER A 406 12.48 -32.76 5.89
C SER A 406 13.00 -32.23 7.24
N SER A 407 13.60 -31.05 7.24
CA SER A 407 14.09 -30.29 8.41
C SER A 407 13.05 -29.28 8.88
N SER A 408 13.10 -28.91 10.17
CA SER A 408 12.27 -27.82 10.68
C SER A 408 12.79 -26.47 10.17
N LEU A 409 11.89 -25.49 10.00
CA LEU A 409 12.28 -24.17 9.52
C LEU A 409 13.18 -23.43 10.51
N SER A 410 13.13 -23.78 11.80
CA SER A 410 13.98 -23.19 12.85
C SER A 410 15.46 -23.54 12.69
N GLU A 411 15.79 -24.68 12.06
CA GLU A 411 17.17 -25.11 11.78
C GLU A 411 17.83 -24.33 10.63
N LEU A 412 17.02 -23.61 9.84
CA LEU A 412 17.48 -22.82 8.69
C LEU A 412 17.80 -21.36 9.04
N ILE A 413 17.48 -20.90 10.26
CA ILE A 413 17.73 -19.52 10.69
C ILE A 413 18.97 -19.48 11.58
N ASP A 414 20.05 -18.94 11.05
CA ASP A 414 21.25 -18.54 11.82
C ASP A 414 21.02 -17.13 12.41
N ALA A 415 20.08 -17.03 13.34
CA ALA A 415 19.88 -15.84 14.17
C ALA A 415 20.99 -15.76 15.24
N ASP A 416 20.93 -14.77 16.14
CA ASP A 416 21.91 -14.60 17.25
C ASP A 416 21.96 -15.79 18.25
N GLY A 417 21.18 -16.86 18.01
CA GLY A 417 21.32 -18.18 18.61
C GLY A 417 20.40 -19.21 17.90
N PRO A 418 20.53 -20.51 18.21
CA PRO A 418 19.62 -21.53 17.71
C PRO A 418 18.20 -21.31 18.24
N LEU A 419 17.20 -21.41 17.37
CA LEU A 419 15.80 -21.22 17.72
C LEU A 419 15.21 -22.46 18.41
N VAL A 420 14.65 -22.30 19.61
CA VAL A 420 14.01 -23.37 20.39
C VAL A 420 12.55 -23.53 19.97
N LEU A 421 12.24 -24.59 19.23
CA LEU A 421 10.88 -24.86 18.73
C LEU A 421 9.90 -25.16 19.88
N LEU A 422 8.84 -24.35 19.98
CA LEU A 422 7.75 -24.54 20.93
C LEU A 422 6.83 -25.69 20.50
N ARG A 423 6.21 -26.36 21.47
CA ARG A 423 5.15 -27.37 21.20
C ARG A 423 3.78 -26.75 20.98
N ALA A 424 3.55 -25.53 21.46
CA ALA A 424 2.34 -24.77 21.19
C ALA A 424 2.18 -24.49 19.69
N ARG A 425 0.93 -24.36 19.23
CA ARG A 425 0.58 -24.03 17.83
C ARG A 425 -0.55 -23.02 17.85
N CYS A 426 -0.53 -22.07 16.90
CA CYS A 426 -1.66 -21.16 16.71
C CYS A 426 -2.89 -21.95 16.22
N PRO A 427 -4.04 -21.91 16.91
CA PRO A 427 -5.25 -22.62 16.48
C PRO A 427 -5.78 -22.17 15.12
N HIS A 428 -5.49 -20.93 14.72
CA HIS A 428 -5.94 -20.32 13.48
C HIS A 428 -4.96 -20.52 12.31
N ALA A 429 -3.73 -20.94 12.59
CA ALA A 429 -2.65 -21.09 11.61
C ALA A 429 -1.79 -22.33 11.95
N PRO A 430 -2.35 -23.55 11.86
CA PRO A 430 -1.70 -24.77 12.35
C PRO A 430 -0.42 -25.17 11.58
N GLY A 431 -0.21 -24.62 10.38
CA GLY A 431 1.00 -24.80 9.57
C GLY A 431 2.13 -23.81 9.89
N VAL A 432 1.97 -22.94 10.88
CA VAL A 432 3.03 -22.03 11.36
C VAL A 432 3.76 -22.68 12.54
N GLU A 433 5.08 -22.75 12.42
CA GLU A 433 5.98 -23.15 13.52
C GLU A 433 6.22 -21.95 14.44
N LEU A 434 6.27 -22.19 15.76
CA LEU A 434 6.57 -21.17 16.76
C LEU A 434 7.87 -21.55 17.48
N ALA A 435 8.76 -20.59 17.69
CA ALA A 435 10.05 -20.81 18.37
C ALA A 435 10.44 -19.62 19.25
N LEU A 436 11.49 -19.79 20.05
CA LEU A 436 12.12 -18.74 20.86
C LEU A 436 13.59 -18.58 20.48
N ASP A 437 14.11 -17.35 20.48
CA ASP A 437 15.54 -17.08 20.45
C ASP A 437 16.16 -17.14 21.86
N ALA A 438 17.47 -16.91 21.96
CA ALA A 438 18.21 -16.86 23.22
C ALA A 438 17.84 -15.67 24.14
N MET A 439 17.08 -14.68 23.63
CA MET A 439 16.58 -13.53 24.39
C MET A 439 15.13 -13.71 24.86
N GLY A 440 14.47 -14.80 24.46
CA GLY A 440 13.07 -15.05 24.76
C GLY A 440 12.08 -14.38 23.80
N THR A 441 12.56 -13.82 22.67
CA THR A 441 11.71 -13.28 21.61
C THR A 441 10.93 -14.41 20.95
N LEU A 442 9.64 -14.22 20.72
CA LEU A 442 8.82 -15.18 19.99
C LEU A 442 9.03 -15.06 18.46
N HIS A 443 9.30 -16.17 17.80
CA HIS A 443 9.41 -16.27 16.35
C HIS A 443 8.26 -17.10 15.78
N ALA A 444 7.70 -16.66 14.66
CA ALA A 444 6.73 -17.42 13.86
C ALA A 444 7.32 -17.71 12.47
N LEU A 445 7.31 -18.98 12.07
CA LEU A 445 7.98 -19.48 10.87
C LEU A 445 6.99 -20.17 9.92
N ARG A 446 7.00 -19.79 8.64
CA ARG A 446 6.07 -20.34 7.63
C ARG A 446 6.71 -20.40 6.25
N ASP A 447 6.47 -21.48 5.51
CA ASP A 447 6.91 -21.64 4.11
C ASP A 447 5.82 -21.26 3.09
N ASP A 448 6.21 -21.14 1.81
CA ASP A 448 5.33 -20.74 0.70
C ASP A 448 4.50 -21.89 0.10
N THR A 449 4.36 -23.02 0.81
CA THR A 449 3.61 -24.20 0.33
C THR A 449 2.10 -24.00 0.32
N ALA A 450 1.56 -23.14 1.20
CA ALA A 450 0.14 -22.82 1.27
C ALA A 450 -0.17 -21.50 0.54
N HIS A 451 -1.33 -21.44 -0.12
CA HIS A 451 -1.78 -20.25 -0.85
C HIS A 451 -1.89 -19.01 0.06
N ASP A 452 -2.34 -19.22 1.29
CA ASP A 452 -2.60 -18.17 2.28
C ASP A 452 -1.48 -18.06 3.34
N ALA A 453 -0.28 -18.61 3.07
CA ALA A 453 0.83 -18.70 4.03
C ALA A 453 1.22 -17.37 4.70
N VAL A 454 1.10 -16.23 4.00
CA VAL A 454 1.34 -14.89 4.59
C VAL A 454 0.22 -14.50 5.57
N ALA A 455 -1.03 -14.85 5.28
CA ALA A 455 -2.15 -14.59 6.18
C ALA A 455 -2.09 -15.50 7.42
N ASP A 456 -1.74 -16.78 7.24
CA ASP A 456 -1.44 -17.71 8.34
C ASP A 456 -0.38 -17.12 9.28
N LEU A 457 0.75 -16.64 8.71
CA LEU A 457 1.86 -16.08 9.47
C LEU A 457 1.43 -14.82 10.26
N VAL A 458 0.69 -13.91 9.64
CA VAL A 458 0.17 -12.71 10.32
C VAL A 458 -0.82 -13.08 11.44
N ALA A 459 -1.69 -14.07 11.22
CA ALA A 459 -2.61 -14.55 12.25
C ALA A 459 -1.86 -15.21 13.43
N ALA A 460 -0.82 -15.99 13.15
CA ALA A 460 0.03 -16.58 14.17
C ALA A 460 0.81 -15.54 14.99
N LEU A 461 1.32 -14.47 14.35
CA LEU A 461 2.00 -13.37 15.03
C LEU A 461 1.07 -12.62 15.99
N GLY A 462 -0.14 -12.25 15.54
CA GLY A 462 -1.14 -11.61 16.40
C GLY A 462 -1.52 -12.50 17.59
N TRP A 463 -1.81 -13.77 17.32
CA TRP A 463 -2.12 -14.75 18.38
C TRP A 463 -0.96 -14.92 19.37
N ALA A 464 0.29 -15.03 18.90
CA ALA A 464 1.46 -15.20 19.75
C ALA A 464 1.72 -13.97 20.64
N ALA A 465 1.51 -12.76 20.13
CA ALA A 465 1.60 -11.53 20.92
C ALA A 465 0.54 -11.49 22.04
N GLU A 466 -0.72 -11.76 21.70
CA GLU A 466 -1.83 -11.79 22.68
C GLU A 466 -1.65 -12.89 23.76
N HIS A 467 -1.01 -14.00 23.42
CA HIS A 467 -0.89 -15.18 24.28
C HIS A 467 0.53 -15.40 24.83
N ALA A 468 1.45 -14.43 24.73
CA ALA A 468 2.85 -14.57 25.15
C ALA A 468 2.99 -15.03 26.62
N ALA A 469 2.15 -14.48 27.52
CA ALA A 469 2.13 -14.85 28.94
C ALA A 469 1.53 -16.25 29.23
N VAL A 470 0.83 -16.86 28.26
CA VAL A 470 0.39 -18.27 28.33
C VAL A 470 1.44 -19.17 27.71
N LEU A 471 2.06 -18.74 26.60
CA LEU A 471 3.17 -19.45 25.94
C LEU A 471 4.36 -19.64 26.89
N SER A 472 4.67 -18.64 27.73
CA SER A 472 5.72 -18.72 28.76
C SER A 472 5.51 -19.85 29.78
N LEU A 473 4.27 -20.30 29.99
CA LEU A 473 3.94 -21.44 30.86
C LEU A 473 4.15 -22.81 30.17
N THR A 474 4.41 -22.82 28.86
CA THR A 474 4.55 -24.04 28.05
C THR A 474 6.00 -24.38 27.67
N THR A 475 6.96 -23.54 28.09
CA THR A 475 8.40 -23.65 27.82
C THR A 475 9.20 -23.57 29.13
N THR A 476 10.45 -24.00 29.10
CA THR A 476 11.42 -23.76 30.19
C THR A 476 12.24 -22.49 29.98
N GLU A 477 12.35 -22.02 28.74
CA GLU A 477 13.02 -20.77 28.42
C GLU A 477 12.15 -19.56 28.78
N PRO A 478 12.73 -18.46 29.29
CA PRO A 478 11.97 -17.23 29.52
C PRO A 478 11.42 -16.69 28.20
N VAL A 479 10.19 -16.17 28.22
CA VAL A 479 9.58 -15.48 27.09
C VAL A 479 9.51 -14.00 27.44
N ASP A 480 10.06 -13.14 26.59
CA ASP A 480 9.84 -11.69 26.71
C ASP A 480 8.42 -11.36 26.24
N THR A 481 7.52 -11.17 27.21
CA THR A 481 6.12 -10.82 26.94
C THR A 481 5.92 -9.36 26.53
N ALA A 482 6.97 -8.53 26.55
CA ALA A 482 6.95 -7.15 26.07
C ALA A 482 7.49 -7.02 24.63
N ALA A 483 8.32 -7.97 24.18
CA ALA A 483 8.79 -8.03 22.81
C ALA A 483 7.67 -8.39 21.81
N ALA A 484 7.63 -7.69 20.68
CA ALA A 484 6.75 -8.06 19.58
C ALA A 484 7.31 -9.30 18.83
N PRO A 485 6.48 -10.30 18.48
CA PRO A 485 6.96 -11.50 17.82
C PRO A 485 7.45 -11.23 16.39
N VAL A 486 8.49 -11.95 15.97
CA VAL A 486 9.16 -11.80 14.68
C VAL A 486 8.64 -12.83 13.67
N GLY A 487 8.21 -12.37 12.50
CA GLY A 487 7.76 -13.23 11.41
C GLY A 487 8.87 -13.61 10.44
N HIS A 488 8.97 -14.90 10.11
CA HIS A 488 9.87 -15.44 9.09
C HIS A 488 9.08 -16.16 8.01
N PHE A 489 9.18 -15.67 6.77
CA PHE A 489 8.52 -16.25 5.60
C PHE A 489 9.55 -16.85 4.64
N PHE A 490 9.50 -18.17 4.47
CA PHE A 490 10.42 -18.91 3.62
C PHE A 490 9.81 -19.17 2.25
N THR A 491 10.56 -18.94 1.18
CA THR A 491 10.06 -19.17 -0.18
C THR A 491 11.11 -19.79 -1.09
N ARG A 492 10.66 -20.67 -1.98
CA ARG A 492 11.47 -21.18 -3.11
C ARG A 492 11.40 -20.27 -4.35
N ARG A 493 10.63 -19.16 -4.28
CA ARG A 493 10.33 -18.22 -5.36
C ARG A 493 10.54 -16.77 -4.89
N PRO A 494 11.79 -16.34 -4.63
CA PRO A 494 12.11 -15.04 -4.05
C PRO A 494 11.55 -13.86 -4.84
N SER A 495 11.46 -13.97 -6.17
CA SER A 495 10.85 -12.97 -7.06
C SER A 495 9.38 -12.68 -6.74
N GLU A 496 8.59 -13.69 -6.35
CA GLU A 496 7.19 -13.51 -5.96
C GLU A 496 7.07 -12.91 -4.54
N ALA A 497 7.96 -13.32 -3.63
CA ALA A 497 7.98 -12.84 -2.24
C ALA A 497 8.60 -11.45 -2.06
N ARG A 498 9.29 -10.90 -3.07
CA ARG A 498 9.90 -9.56 -3.07
C ARG A 498 8.99 -8.43 -2.56
N ARG A 499 7.67 -8.57 -2.75
CA ARG A 499 6.64 -7.64 -2.25
C ARG A 499 6.50 -7.60 -0.72
N LEU A 500 7.04 -8.59 0.00
CA LEU A 500 6.97 -8.74 1.45
C LEU A 500 8.19 -8.15 2.17
N VAL A 501 9.34 -8.03 1.48
CA VAL A 501 10.62 -7.51 2.02
C VAL A 501 10.48 -6.13 2.68
N PRO A 502 9.67 -5.17 2.18
CA PRO A 502 9.45 -3.89 2.87
C PRO A 502 8.56 -3.95 4.11
N GLY A 503 8.09 -5.14 4.50
CA GLY A 503 7.16 -5.36 5.61
C GLY A 503 7.86 -5.63 6.95
N SER A 504 7.05 -6.02 7.95
CA SER A 504 7.52 -6.45 9.27
C SER A 504 7.84 -7.95 9.36
N VAL A 505 7.96 -8.62 8.21
CA VAL A 505 8.22 -10.06 8.09
C VAL A 505 9.54 -10.21 7.36
N ARG A 506 10.49 -10.90 7.98
CA ARG A 506 11.76 -11.27 7.34
C ARG A 506 11.50 -12.33 6.29
N VAL A 507 12.02 -12.12 5.08
CA VAL A 507 11.79 -13.02 3.94
C VAL A 507 13.07 -13.80 3.67
N HIS A 508 12.95 -15.12 3.64
CA HIS A 508 14.06 -16.04 3.45
C HIS A 508 13.91 -16.78 2.12
N ALA A 509 14.90 -16.66 1.23
CA ALA A 509 15.00 -17.49 0.05
C ALA A 509 15.58 -18.86 0.40
N LEU A 510 14.84 -19.92 0.06
CA LEU A 510 15.27 -21.31 0.21
C LEU A 510 16.06 -21.74 -1.02
N ALA A 511 17.34 -22.08 -0.81
CA ALA A 511 18.21 -22.68 -1.81
C ALA A 511 18.61 -24.10 -1.39
N GLN A 512 18.79 -24.99 -2.36
CA GLN A 512 19.35 -26.32 -2.11
C GLN A 512 20.84 -26.30 -2.45
N THR A 513 21.68 -26.74 -1.50
CA THR A 513 23.13 -26.82 -1.66
C THR A 513 23.50 -28.01 -2.56
N ARG A 514 24.79 -28.09 -2.97
CA ARG A 514 25.29 -29.23 -3.78
C ARG A 514 25.26 -30.57 -3.04
N SER A 515 25.19 -30.60 -1.70
CA SER A 515 24.98 -31.80 -0.89
C SER A 515 23.52 -32.27 -0.87
N GLY A 516 22.59 -31.45 -1.36
CA GLY A 516 21.14 -31.70 -1.28
C GLY A 516 20.49 -31.14 -0.01
N GLU A 517 21.25 -30.51 0.87
CA GLU A 517 20.76 -29.85 2.09
C GLU A 517 20.09 -28.52 1.75
N TRP A 518 19.11 -28.10 2.54
CA TRP A 518 18.47 -26.80 2.37
C TRP A 518 19.21 -25.73 3.18
N ALA A 519 19.36 -24.55 2.59
CA ALA A 519 19.84 -23.35 3.24
C ALA A 519 18.85 -22.20 3.02
N ALA A 520 18.78 -21.27 3.96
CA ALA A 520 18.00 -20.04 3.84
C ALA A 520 18.93 -18.82 3.75
N VAL A 521 18.52 -17.82 2.99
CA VAL A 521 19.20 -16.51 2.87
C VAL A 521 18.15 -15.41 3.04
N GLU A 522 18.36 -14.50 3.99
CA GLU A 522 17.49 -13.32 4.18
C GLU A 522 17.62 -12.34 2.99
N LEU A 523 16.49 -11.84 2.49
CA LEU A 523 16.36 -11.04 1.24
C LEU A 523 16.30 -9.52 1.43
#